data_AF-A0A3L7U4Z1-F1
#
_entry.id   AF-A0A3L7U4Z1-F1
#
_cell.length_a   1.000
_cell.length_b   1.000
_cell.length_c   1.000
_cell.angle_alpha   90.00
_cell.angle_beta   90.00
_cell.angle_gamma   90.00
#
_symmetry.space_group_name_H-M   'P 1'
#
loop_
_entity.id
_entity.type
_entity.pdbx_description
1 polymer ?
#
loop_
_entity_poly.entity_id
_entity_poly.type
_entity_poly.pdbx_seq_one_letter_code
_entity_poly.pdbx_strand_id
1 'polypeptide(L)'
;MQVERAVKQAFVAACTCLALGGLGFRLAMSQLNVFLQKESVPLRSPIDELPSMLGGWKQVGKDQQLSDAVIEELGTKNYLDRAYVFQNDQTKGMLQVHVAYYTGMIDTVPHIPERCWGAAGLVMFGEPQERAPKLDQSSFNLKSGPLRPGTSLRYPQATVKELATRKDAIVNLPLGDMKMTVSIFQDPKNEGITYIGGYFFIANGTITPSALAVRNLSFKLTDRYAYYCKVQFSYRVREQPEIAITMFDQLASDLLQSLLPQLMRSLPDWPALESQSLPSAVSSS
;
A
#
# COMPACT_ATOMS: atom_id res chain seq x y z
N MET A 1 14.14 -42.48 43.00
CA MET A 1 12.74 -42.27 42.59
C MET A 1 12.52 -43.03 41.27
N GLN A 2 11.96 -44.23 41.30
CA GLN A 2 11.70 -45.02 40.09
C GLN A 2 10.36 -44.57 39.51
N VAL A 3 10.37 -44.02 38.30
CA VAL A 3 9.15 -43.64 37.59
C VAL A 3 8.40 -44.92 37.19
N GLU A 4 7.14 -45.05 37.62
CA GLU A 4 6.29 -46.19 37.33
C GLU A 4 6.11 -46.41 35.81
N ARG A 5 6.01 -47.69 35.40
CA ARG A 5 5.91 -48.09 33.99
C ARG A 5 4.72 -47.44 33.26
N ALA A 6 3.59 -47.27 33.96
CA ALA A 6 2.40 -46.62 33.42
C ALA A 6 2.65 -45.14 33.09
N VAL A 7 3.38 -44.43 33.96
CA VAL A 7 3.76 -43.02 33.74
C VAL A 7 4.67 -42.89 32.51
N LYS A 8 5.62 -43.81 32.32
CA LYS A 8 6.47 -43.84 31.12
C LYS A 8 5.65 -44.10 29.85
N GLN A 9 4.68 -45.01 29.89
CA GLN A 9 3.83 -45.31 28.74
C GLN A 9 2.92 -44.13 28.38
N ALA A 10 2.31 -43.48 29.36
CA ALA A 10 1.49 -42.29 29.15
C ALA A 10 2.31 -41.13 28.58
N PHE A 11 3.53 -40.93 29.10
CA PHE A 11 4.46 -39.92 28.58
C PHE A 11 4.84 -40.18 27.12
N VAL A 12 5.21 -41.42 26.77
CA VAL A 12 5.53 -41.79 25.39
C VAL A 12 4.31 -41.59 24.49
N ALA A 13 3.11 -42.03 24.91
CA ALA A 13 1.89 -41.84 24.13
C ALA A 13 1.59 -40.35 23.87
N ALA A 14 1.76 -39.49 24.89
CA ALA A 14 1.59 -38.05 24.75
C ALA A 14 2.62 -37.44 23.79
N CYS A 15 3.91 -37.81 23.92
CA CYS A 15 4.96 -37.36 23.00
C CYS A 15 4.70 -37.81 21.56
N THR A 16 4.28 -39.06 21.36
CA THR A 16 3.92 -39.57 20.03
C THR A 16 2.72 -38.85 19.45
N CYS A 17 1.68 -38.59 20.26
CA CYS A 17 0.51 -37.82 19.83
C CYS A 17 0.89 -36.39 19.40
N LEU A 18 1.73 -35.70 20.18
CA LEU A 18 2.23 -34.36 19.84
C LEU A 18 3.09 -34.37 18.57
N ALA A 19 3.98 -35.36 18.42
CA ALA A 19 4.82 -35.49 17.23
C ALA A 19 3.99 -35.76 15.97
N LEU A 20 3.03 -36.70 16.04
CA LEU A 20 2.12 -37.00 14.95
C LEU A 20 1.21 -35.82 14.62
N GLY A 21 0.70 -35.12 15.64
CA GLY A 21 -0.11 -33.92 15.46
C GLY A 21 0.67 -32.80 14.77
N GLY A 22 1.91 -32.53 15.19
CA GLY A 22 2.77 -31.51 14.58
C GLY A 22 3.19 -31.85 13.14
N LEU A 23 3.55 -33.12 12.87
CA LEU A 23 3.85 -33.60 11.52
C LEU A 23 2.61 -33.56 10.63
N GLY A 24 1.48 -34.07 11.10
CA GLY A 24 0.21 -34.06 10.38
C GLY A 24 -0.25 -32.64 10.06
N PHE A 25 -0.14 -31.72 11.02
CA PHE A 25 -0.43 -30.30 10.79
C PHE A 25 0.47 -29.69 9.73
N ARG A 26 1.79 -29.91 9.81
CA ARG A 26 2.74 -29.37 8.82
C ARG A 26 2.49 -29.92 7.41
N LEU A 27 2.20 -31.22 7.30
CA LEU A 27 1.84 -31.86 6.03
C LEU A 27 0.52 -31.31 5.48
N ALA A 28 -0.50 -31.17 6.34
CA ALA A 28 -1.79 -30.59 5.96
C ALA A 28 -1.64 -29.15 5.47
N MET A 29 -0.90 -28.30 6.18
CA MET A 29 -0.63 -26.92 5.76
C MET A 29 0.11 -26.85 4.42
N SER A 30 1.08 -27.75 4.19
CA SER A 30 1.81 -27.83 2.92
C SER A 30 0.93 -28.31 1.77
N GLN A 31 0.06 -29.28 1.98
CA GLN A 31 -0.86 -29.77 0.94
C GLN A 31 -1.96 -28.75 0.61
N LEU A 32 -2.41 -27.99 1.61
CA LEU A 32 -3.43 -26.96 1.45
C LEU A 32 -2.86 -25.61 0.97
N ASN A 33 -1.54 -25.52 0.74
CA ASN A 33 -0.82 -24.29 0.37
C ASN A 33 -1.14 -23.11 1.30
N VAL A 34 -1.21 -23.39 2.61
CA VAL A 34 -1.49 -22.37 3.64
C VAL A 34 -0.18 -21.82 4.18
N PHE A 35 0.08 -20.55 3.92
CA PHE A 35 1.21 -19.78 4.44
C PHE A 35 0.75 -18.97 5.65
N LEU A 36 1.02 -19.49 6.86
CA LEU A 36 0.71 -18.80 8.12
C LEU A 36 1.64 -17.61 8.38
N GLN A 37 2.91 -17.74 7.99
CA GLN A 37 3.89 -16.68 8.04
C GLN A 37 4.17 -16.19 6.62
N LYS A 38 4.02 -14.88 6.40
CA LYS A 38 4.25 -14.26 5.09
C LYS A 38 5.71 -13.88 4.92
N GLU A 39 6.26 -14.18 3.75
CA GLU A 39 7.60 -13.75 3.39
C GLU A 39 7.58 -12.29 2.92
N SER A 40 8.65 -11.57 3.27
CA SER A 40 8.87 -10.19 2.83
C SER A 40 9.26 -10.13 1.36
N VAL A 41 8.83 -9.07 0.69
CA VAL A 41 9.16 -8.74 -0.69
C VAL A 41 9.92 -7.42 -0.69
N PRO A 42 11.17 -7.38 -1.17
CA PRO A 42 11.89 -6.12 -1.27
C PRO A 42 11.26 -5.21 -2.33
N LEU A 43 11.43 -3.91 -2.16
CA LEU A 43 11.16 -2.94 -3.21
C LEU A 43 12.09 -3.19 -4.41
N ARG A 44 11.60 -2.94 -5.63
CA ARG A 44 12.43 -2.99 -6.85
C ARG A 44 13.37 -1.79 -6.94
N SER A 45 12.94 -0.66 -6.39
CA SER A 45 13.75 0.53 -6.23
C SER A 45 13.33 1.25 -4.95
N PRO A 46 14.25 1.92 -4.22
CA PRO A 46 13.91 2.75 -3.08
C PRO A 46 12.77 3.75 -3.38
N ILE A 47 11.93 4.07 -2.38
CA ILE A 47 10.78 4.97 -2.56
C ILE A 47 11.23 6.44 -2.67
N ASP A 48 12.37 6.78 -2.07
CA ASP A 48 12.98 8.12 -2.19
C ASP A 48 13.48 8.44 -3.61
N GLU A 49 13.70 7.43 -4.45
CA GLU A 49 13.95 7.57 -5.90
C GLU A 49 12.72 7.97 -6.72
N LEU A 50 11.56 8.22 -6.09
CA LEU A 50 10.45 8.83 -6.80
C LEU A 50 10.91 10.14 -7.48
N PRO A 51 10.43 10.47 -8.69
CA PRO A 51 10.88 11.67 -9.39
C PRO A 51 10.57 12.96 -8.62
N SER A 52 11.51 13.90 -8.63
CA SER A 52 11.30 15.27 -8.16
C SER A 52 10.42 16.09 -9.10
N MET A 53 10.21 15.62 -10.33
CA MET A 53 9.26 16.19 -11.29
C MET A 53 8.28 15.12 -11.78
N LEU A 54 6.98 15.41 -11.69
CA LEU A 54 5.90 14.51 -12.07
C LEU A 54 4.88 15.30 -12.90
N GLY A 55 4.98 15.20 -14.23
CA GLY A 55 4.15 16.03 -15.11
C GLY A 55 4.38 17.53 -14.85
N GLY A 56 3.32 18.27 -14.51
CA GLY A 56 3.38 19.68 -14.11
C GLY A 56 3.84 19.93 -12.68
N TRP A 57 4.13 18.89 -11.89
CA TRP A 57 4.49 19.01 -10.49
C TRP A 57 6.00 19.01 -10.27
N LYS A 58 6.45 19.83 -9.32
CA LYS A 58 7.85 19.90 -8.89
C LYS A 58 7.94 19.78 -7.38
N GLN A 59 8.91 19.01 -6.91
CA GLN A 59 9.25 18.90 -5.51
C GLN A 59 9.70 20.27 -4.96
N VAL A 60 9.27 20.57 -3.74
CA VAL A 60 9.70 21.77 -2.99
C VAL A 60 10.31 21.35 -1.67
N GLY A 61 11.48 21.91 -1.36
CA GLY A 61 12.24 21.55 -0.17
C GLY A 61 12.87 20.16 -0.26
N LYS A 62 13.39 19.69 0.87
CA LYS A 62 13.91 18.32 1.03
C LYS A 62 12.79 17.41 1.52
N ASP A 63 12.97 16.12 1.32
CA ASP A 63 12.09 15.11 1.92
C ASP A 63 12.13 15.25 3.44
N GLN A 64 10.94 15.17 4.07
CA GLN A 64 10.84 15.27 5.52
C GLN A 64 11.35 13.97 6.13
N GLN A 65 12.28 14.10 7.08
CA GLN A 65 12.72 12.97 7.87
C GLN A 65 11.86 12.88 9.12
N LEU A 66 11.24 11.72 9.33
CA LEU A 66 10.48 11.43 10.53
C LEU A 66 11.45 11.09 11.66
N SER A 67 11.12 11.49 12.89
CA SER A 67 11.89 11.10 14.08
C SER A 67 11.79 9.59 14.31
N ASP A 68 12.78 9.01 14.99
CA ASP A 68 12.82 7.57 15.31
C ASP A 68 11.54 7.06 15.99
N ALA A 69 10.98 7.84 16.92
CA ALA A 69 9.71 7.49 17.59
C ALA A 69 8.53 7.39 16.59
N VAL A 70 8.46 8.30 15.61
CA VAL A 70 7.42 8.25 14.57
C VAL A 70 7.67 7.10 13.61
N ILE A 71 8.94 6.76 13.31
CA ILE A 71 9.29 5.61 12.47
C ILE A 71 8.91 4.29 13.16
N GLU A 72 9.09 4.21 14.47
CA GLU A 72 8.70 3.06 15.28
C GLU A 72 7.17 2.87 15.26
N GLU A 73 6.40 3.93 15.50
CA GLU A 73 4.94 3.91 15.41
C GLU A 73 4.45 3.65 13.97
N LEU A 74 5.17 4.15 12.97
CA LEU A 74 4.89 3.89 11.57
C LEU A 74 5.08 2.41 11.24
N GLY A 75 5.97 1.70 11.94
CA GLY A 75 6.22 0.27 11.72
C GLY A 75 7.01 -0.04 10.44
N THR A 76 7.56 0.97 9.75
CA THR A 76 8.42 0.78 8.58
C THR A 76 9.44 1.89 8.42
N LYS A 77 10.61 1.55 7.89
CA LYS A 77 11.66 2.49 7.47
C LYS A 77 11.56 2.84 5.98
N ASN A 78 10.72 2.13 5.22
CA ASN A 78 10.51 2.38 3.80
C ASN A 78 9.39 3.40 3.64
N TYR A 79 9.72 4.68 3.77
CA TYR A 79 8.76 5.77 3.61
C TYR A 79 9.33 6.92 2.80
N LEU A 80 8.43 7.79 2.33
CA LEU A 80 8.74 9.08 1.74
C LEU A 80 7.70 10.09 2.19
N ASP A 81 8.16 11.23 2.69
CA ASP A 81 7.35 12.42 2.92
C ASP A 81 7.87 13.57 2.06
N ARG A 82 7.15 13.90 1.00
CA ARG A 82 7.59 14.88 -0.01
C ARG A 82 6.50 15.86 -0.37
N ALA A 83 6.88 17.14 -0.42
CA ALA A 83 6.02 18.20 -0.89
C ALA A 83 6.17 18.42 -2.40
N TYR A 84 5.04 18.52 -3.10
CA TYR A 84 4.97 18.90 -4.51
C TYR A 84 4.09 20.14 -4.70
N VAL A 85 4.49 20.99 -5.65
CA VAL A 85 3.71 22.15 -6.11
C VAL A 85 3.43 22.04 -7.60
N PHE A 86 2.22 22.41 -7.99
CA PHE A 86 1.79 22.39 -9.38
C PHE A 86 2.23 23.66 -10.09
N GLN A 87 2.87 23.54 -11.26
CA GLN A 87 3.31 24.67 -12.09
C GLN A 87 4.12 25.74 -11.32
N ASN A 88 4.84 25.33 -10.27
CA ASN A 88 5.61 26.22 -9.40
C ASN A 88 4.76 27.30 -8.69
N ASP A 89 3.45 27.10 -8.57
CA ASP A 89 2.52 27.99 -7.90
C ASP A 89 2.23 27.48 -6.47
N GLN A 90 2.83 28.15 -5.48
CA GLN A 90 2.63 27.82 -4.07
C GLN A 90 1.28 28.34 -3.52
N THR A 91 0.60 29.24 -4.24
CA THR A 91 -0.63 29.91 -3.77
C THR A 91 -1.86 29.05 -3.96
N LYS A 92 -1.89 28.21 -4.99
CA LYS A 92 -2.93 27.18 -5.22
C LYS A 92 -2.83 26.00 -4.26
N GLY A 93 -1.84 26.02 -3.38
CA GLY A 93 -1.59 25.03 -2.35
C GLY A 93 -0.62 23.93 -2.81
N MET A 94 -0.03 23.28 -1.81
CA MET A 94 1.00 22.27 -1.94
C MET A 94 0.42 20.92 -1.52
N LEU A 95 0.70 19.86 -2.28
CA LEU A 95 0.37 18.51 -1.85
C LEU A 95 1.58 17.88 -1.17
N GLN A 96 1.42 17.51 0.09
CA GLN A 96 2.37 16.64 0.77
C GLN A 96 1.97 15.19 0.49
N VAL A 97 2.86 14.47 -0.17
CA VAL A 97 2.74 13.05 -0.49
C VAL A 97 3.47 12.26 0.58
N HIS A 98 2.73 11.42 1.29
CA HIS A 98 3.28 10.42 2.19
C HIS A 98 3.11 9.04 1.56
N VAL A 99 4.20 8.30 1.40
CA VAL A 99 4.21 6.91 0.94
C VAL A 99 4.87 6.05 2.01
N ALA A 100 4.27 4.94 2.40
CA ALA A 100 4.85 4.00 3.35
C ALA A 100 4.63 2.56 2.90
N TYR A 101 5.71 1.77 2.85
CA TYR A 101 5.71 0.40 2.36
C TYR A 101 5.97 -0.61 3.47
N TYR A 102 5.16 -1.66 3.47
CA TYR A 102 5.15 -2.71 4.49
C TYR A 102 5.15 -4.07 3.82
N THR A 103 5.86 -5.04 4.40
CA THR A 103 5.95 -6.37 3.81
C THR A 103 6.29 -7.45 4.84
N GLY A 104 6.00 -8.70 4.51
CA GLY A 104 6.20 -9.85 5.41
C GLY A 104 5.09 -9.96 6.43
N MET A 105 5.45 -10.21 7.69
CA MET A 105 4.51 -10.24 8.82
C MET A 105 4.09 -8.83 9.22
N ILE A 106 3.13 -8.28 8.48
CA ILE A 106 2.43 -7.06 8.83
C ILE A 106 1.39 -7.39 9.90
N ASP A 107 1.64 -6.97 11.13
CA ASP A 107 0.68 -7.06 12.23
C ASP A 107 0.11 -5.68 12.63
N THR A 108 0.56 -4.62 11.97
CA THR A 108 0.18 -3.25 12.30
C THR A 108 -1.01 -2.79 11.46
N VAL A 109 -2.06 -2.31 12.14
CA VAL A 109 -3.15 -1.59 11.48
C VAL A 109 -2.60 -0.29 10.89
N PRO A 110 -2.85 0.03 9.61
CA PRO A 110 -2.33 1.25 9.02
C PRO A 110 -2.84 2.48 9.76
N HIS A 111 -1.93 3.41 10.03
CA HIS A 111 -2.29 4.74 10.50
C HIS A 111 -3.02 5.51 9.39
N ILE A 112 -4.04 6.29 9.73
CA ILE A 112 -4.88 7.05 8.79
C ILE A 112 -5.16 8.46 9.33
N PRO A 113 -5.38 9.47 8.46
CA PRO A 113 -5.60 10.86 8.87
C PRO A 113 -6.65 11.02 9.98
N GLU A 114 -7.75 10.27 9.91
CA GLU A 114 -8.86 10.29 10.87
C GLU A 114 -8.41 10.05 12.31
N ARG A 115 -7.40 9.20 12.49
CA ARG A 115 -6.84 8.89 13.82
C ARG A 115 -5.70 9.83 14.17
N CYS A 116 -4.78 10.03 13.24
CA CYS A 116 -3.55 10.77 13.51
C CYS A 116 -3.79 12.28 13.66
N TRP A 117 -4.63 12.86 12.81
CA TRP A 117 -4.88 14.30 12.83
C TRP A 117 -5.87 14.70 13.93
N GLY A 118 -6.83 13.83 14.24
CA GLY A 118 -7.66 13.97 15.44
C GLY A 118 -6.82 14.00 16.71
N ALA A 119 -5.84 13.10 16.83
CA ALA A 119 -4.90 13.09 17.95
C ALA A 119 -4.00 14.35 17.99
N ALA A 120 -3.72 14.97 16.84
CA ALA A 120 -2.99 16.23 16.74
C ALA A 120 -3.86 17.48 17.05
N GLY A 121 -5.15 17.30 17.37
CA GLY A 121 -6.06 18.37 17.76
C GLY A 121 -6.87 19.00 16.63
N LEU A 122 -6.82 18.43 15.42
CA LEU A 122 -7.70 18.85 14.33
C LEU A 122 -9.09 18.21 14.49
N VAL A 123 -10.13 18.95 14.11
CA VAL A 123 -11.53 18.47 14.19
C VAL A 123 -12.00 18.13 12.80
N MET A 124 -12.57 16.94 12.64
CA MET A 124 -13.09 16.47 11.35
C MET A 124 -14.34 17.27 10.95
N PHE A 125 -14.38 17.69 9.70
CA PHE A 125 -15.52 18.35 9.09
C PHE A 125 -16.30 17.34 8.24
N GLY A 126 -17.48 16.96 8.73
CA GLY A 126 -18.30 15.91 8.12
C GLY A 126 -17.69 14.51 8.30
N GLU A 127 -18.20 13.55 7.52
CA GLU A 127 -17.74 12.17 7.52
C GLU A 127 -16.71 11.91 6.40
N PRO A 128 -15.78 10.95 6.58
CA PRO A 128 -14.89 10.50 5.51
C PRO A 128 -15.67 10.04 4.27
N GLN A 129 -15.20 10.42 3.08
CA GLN A 129 -15.85 10.08 1.82
C GLN A 129 -14.92 9.29 0.91
N GLU A 130 -15.43 8.24 0.26
CA GLU A 130 -14.74 7.64 -0.88
C GLU A 130 -14.86 8.55 -2.09
N ARG A 131 -13.73 8.98 -2.64
CA ARG A 131 -13.65 9.79 -3.86
C ARG A 131 -12.85 9.06 -4.91
N ALA A 132 -13.27 9.17 -6.17
CA ALA A 132 -12.62 8.54 -7.31
C ALA A 132 -11.82 9.61 -8.09
N PRO A 133 -10.48 9.60 -8.02
CA PRO A 133 -9.65 10.48 -8.83
C PRO A 133 -9.92 10.28 -10.33
N LYS A 134 -9.95 11.39 -11.07
CA LYS A 134 -10.17 11.38 -12.52
C LYS A 134 -8.84 11.13 -13.23
N LEU A 135 -8.52 9.86 -13.46
CA LEU A 135 -7.35 9.45 -14.23
C LEU A 135 -7.68 9.31 -15.72
N ASP A 136 -6.77 9.76 -16.58
CA ASP A 136 -6.84 9.53 -18.01
C ASP A 136 -6.41 8.09 -18.33
N GLN A 137 -7.41 7.20 -18.37
CA GLN A 137 -7.20 5.79 -18.66
C GLN A 137 -6.69 5.53 -20.08
N SER A 138 -6.80 6.49 -21.01
CA SER A 138 -6.29 6.31 -22.38
C SER A 138 -4.76 6.19 -22.42
N SER A 139 -4.09 6.76 -21.42
CA SER A 139 -2.65 6.62 -21.22
C SER A 139 -2.22 5.24 -20.70
N PHE A 140 -3.17 4.40 -20.28
CA PHE A 140 -2.90 3.06 -19.75
C PHE A 140 -3.30 1.98 -20.77
N ASN A 141 -2.42 1.00 -20.94
CA ASN A 141 -2.72 -0.17 -21.75
C ASN A 141 -3.50 -1.20 -20.91
N LEU A 142 -4.81 -1.21 -21.10
CA LEU A 142 -5.73 -2.09 -20.36
C LEU A 142 -5.80 -3.53 -20.91
N LYS A 143 -5.21 -3.79 -22.10
CA LYS A 143 -5.47 -5.04 -22.85
C LYS A 143 -4.28 -6.01 -22.89
N SER A 144 -3.04 -5.50 -22.85
CA SER A 144 -1.84 -6.34 -23.04
C SER A 144 -1.25 -6.91 -21.76
N GLY A 145 -1.68 -6.44 -20.59
CA GLY A 145 -1.07 -6.84 -19.34
C GLY A 145 -1.33 -8.30 -18.94
N PRO A 146 -0.55 -8.80 -17.97
CA PRO A 146 -0.67 -10.17 -17.47
C PRO A 146 -2.04 -10.40 -16.84
N LEU A 147 -2.54 -11.63 -16.95
CA LEU A 147 -3.76 -12.06 -16.27
C LEU A 147 -3.45 -12.34 -14.80
N ARG A 148 -4.35 -11.91 -13.91
CA ARG A 148 -4.36 -12.42 -12.55
C ARG A 148 -4.78 -13.89 -12.58
N PRO A 149 -3.98 -14.82 -12.02
CA PRO A 149 -4.31 -16.24 -12.00
C PRO A 149 -5.69 -16.53 -11.43
N GLY A 150 -6.41 -17.47 -12.05
CA GLY A 150 -7.75 -17.86 -11.63
C GLY A 150 -8.85 -16.82 -11.89
N THR A 151 -8.55 -15.72 -12.60
CA THR A 151 -9.53 -14.68 -12.94
C THR A 151 -9.39 -14.24 -14.40
N SER A 152 -10.38 -13.51 -14.91
CA SER A 152 -10.33 -12.83 -16.21
C SER A 152 -9.74 -11.42 -16.15
N LEU A 153 -9.28 -10.96 -14.97
CA LEU A 153 -8.77 -9.61 -14.77
C LEU A 153 -7.33 -9.48 -15.27
N ARG A 154 -7.04 -8.39 -15.99
CA ARG A 154 -5.69 -8.05 -16.48
C ARG A 154 -5.15 -6.85 -15.75
N TYR A 155 -3.92 -6.95 -15.27
CA TYR A 155 -3.20 -5.82 -14.71
C TYR A 155 -3.00 -4.77 -15.83
N PRO A 156 -3.50 -3.53 -15.68
CA PRO A 156 -3.21 -2.49 -16.65
C PRO A 156 -1.71 -2.21 -16.73
N GLN A 157 -1.22 -1.74 -17.86
CA GLN A 157 0.18 -1.38 -18.03
C GLN A 157 0.35 0.10 -18.33
N ALA A 158 1.45 0.68 -17.84
CA ALA A 158 1.86 2.03 -18.19
C ALA A 158 3.35 2.03 -18.56
N THR A 159 3.73 3.00 -19.38
CA THR A 159 5.14 3.23 -19.74
C THR A 159 5.69 4.34 -18.85
N VAL A 160 6.84 4.09 -18.23
CA VAL A 160 7.56 5.06 -17.40
C VAL A 160 8.98 5.25 -17.92
N LYS A 161 9.51 6.45 -17.78
CA LYS A 161 10.93 6.70 -18.01
C LYS A 161 11.72 6.42 -16.75
N GLU A 162 12.73 5.57 -16.86
CA GLU A 162 13.71 5.38 -15.79
C GLU A 162 14.56 6.63 -15.61
N LEU A 163 14.76 7.05 -14.35
CA LEU A 163 15.53 8.26 -14.04
C LEU A 163 17.01 8.12 -14.41
N ALA A 164 17.62 6.98 -14.07
CA ALA A 164 19.04 6.74 -14.27
C ALA A 164 19.40 6.49 -15.74
N THR A 165 18.64 5.64 -16.43
CA THR A 165 18.98 5.19 -17.80
C THR A 165 18.27 5.99 -18.89
N ARG A 166 17.24 6.77 -18.53
CA ARG A 166 16.31 7.45 -19.45
C ARG A 166 15.59 6.52 -20.43
N LYS A 167 15.63 5.20 -20.21
CA LYS A 167 14.94 4.22 -21.03
C LYS A 167 13.48 4.12 -20.61
N ASP A 168 12.64 3.79 -21.58
CA ASP A 168 11.25 3.46 -21.33
C ASP A 168 11.17 2.06 -20.72
N ALA A 169 10.43 1.94 -19.62
CA ALA A 169 10.15 0.70 -18.91
C ALA A 169 8.62 0.53 -18.79
N ILE A 170 8.16 -0.71 -18.93
CA ILE A 170 6.75 -1.06 -18.76
C ILE A 170 6.54 -1.47 -17.30
N VAL A 171 5.51 -0.90 -16.68
CA VAL A 171 5.10 -1.24 -15.31
C VAL A 171 3.65 -1.73 -15.30
N ASN A 172 3.38 -2.72 -14.45
CA ASN A 172 2.04 -3.20 -14.18
C ASN A 172 1.40 -2.34 -13.08
N LEU A 173 0.21 -1.82 -13.34
CA LEU A 173 -0.61 -1.03 -12.43
C LEU A 173 -1.50 -1.95 -11.57
N PRO A 174 -1.94 -1.51 -10.38
CA PRO A 174 -2.77 -2.33 -9.52
C PRO A 174 -4.17 -2.53 -10.12
N LEU A 175 -4.78 -3.65 -9.76
CA LEU A 175 -6.17 -3.98 -10.08
C LEU A 175 -7.15 -3.32 -9.12
N GLY A 176 -8.35 -3.02 -9.61
CA GLY A 176 -9.45 -2.44 -8.84
C GLY A 176 -9.74 -0.98 -9.20
N ASP A 177 -10.84 -0.46 -8.69
CA ASP A 177 -11.26 0.91 -8.95
C ASP A 177 -10.36 1.89 -8.19
N MET A 178 -9.81 2.88 -8.90
CA MET A 178 -9.02 3.93 -8.28
C MET A 178 -9.92 4.81 -7.40
N LYS A 179 -9.86 4.57 -6.10
CA LYS A 179 -10.57 5.34 -5.08
C LYS A 179 -9.66 5.63 -3.91
N MET A 180 -9.92 6.75 -3.25
CA MET A 180 -9.28 7.14 -1.99
C MET A 180 -10.35 7.50 -0.96
N THR A 181 -10.09 7.20 0.31
CA THR A 181 -10.86 7.78 1.41
C THR A 181 -10.30 9.17 1.66
N VAL A 182 -11.17 10.17 1.66
CA VAL A 182 -10.82 11.57 1.86
C VAL A 182 -11.57 12.12 3.06
N SER A 183 -10.82 12.73 3.96
CA SER A 183 -11.31 13.35 5.17
C SER A 183 -10.88 14.80 5.24
N ILE A 184 -11.79 15.66 5.68
CA ILE A 184 -11.61 17.10 5.79
C ILE A 184 -11.52 17.43 7.28
N PHE A 185 -10.63 18.35 7.64
CA PHE A 185 -10.45 18.80 9.01
C PHE A 185 -10.25 20.32 9.05
N GLN A 186 -10.61 20.90 10.19
CA GLN A 186 -10.33 22.29 10.53
C GLN A 186 -9.56 22.35 11.85
N ASP A 187 -8.75 23.38 12.01
CA ASP A 187 -8.16 23.73 13.30
C ASP A 187 -9.16 24.65 14.04
N PRO A 188 -9.66 24.27 15.23
CA PRO A 188 -10.55 25.14 16.01
C PRO A 188 -9.94 26.50 16.37
N LYS A 189 -8.60 26.60 16.35
CA LYS A 189 -7.89 27.87 16.61
C LYS A 189 -7.76 28.72 15.34
N ASN A 190 -8.00 28.14 14.17
CA ASN A 190 -7.84 28.79 12.87
C ASN A 190 -8.80 28.20 11.83
N GLU A 191 -10.09 28.46 12.02
CA GLU A 191 -11.18 27.92 11.20
C GLU A 191 -11.08 28.29 9.71
N GLY A 192 -10.32 29.33 9.37
CA GLY A 192 -10.06 29.75 7.99
C GLY A 192 -9.07 28.86 7.24
N ILE A 193 -8.49 27.83 7.87
CA ILE A 193 -7.60 26.87 7.22
C ILE A 193 -8.27 25.51 7.17
N THR A 194 -8.41 24.98 5.97
CA THR A 194 -8.89 23.63 5.72
C THR A 194 -7.70 22.69 5.48
N TYR A 195 -7.75 21.54 6.15
CA TYR A 195 -6.83 20.42 5.99
C TYR A 195 -7.59 19.27 5.33
N ILE A 196 -7.02 18.68 4.28
CA ILE A 196 -7.62 17.54 3.60
C ILE A 196 -6.60 16.42 3.53
N GLY A 197 -6.97 15.24 4.03
CA GLY A 197 -6.19 14.03 3.95
C GLY A 197 -6.91 13.01 3.09
N GLY A 198 -6.33 12.67 1.93
CA GLY A 198 -6.84 11.61 1.06
C GLY A 198 -5.85 10.45 1.01
N TYR A 199 -6.30 9.21 1.19
CA TYR A 199 -5.41 8.05 1.14
C TYR A 199 -6.02 6.84 0.46
N PHE A 200 -5.15 5.96 0.00
CA PHE A 200 -5.48 4.62 -0.48
C PHE A 200 -4.31 3.67 -0.22
N PHE A 201 -4.55 2.39 -0.45
CA PHE A 201 -3.56 1.34 -0.29
C PHE A 201 -3.43 0.51 -1.56
N ILE A 202 -2.22 0.08 -1.86
CA ILE A 202 -1.93 -0.94 -2.86
C ILE A 202 -1.43 -2.17 -2.10
N ALA A 203 -2.23 -3.23 -2.05
CA ALA A 203 -1.91 -4.49 -1.36
C ALA A 203 -1.94 -5.64 -2.35
N ASN A 204 -0.84 -6.40 -2.45
CA ASN A 204 -0.73 -7.56 -3.34
C ASN A 204 -1.29 -7.27 -4.75
N GLY A 205 -0.84 -6.16 -5.35
CA GLY A 205 -1.26 -5.73 -6.68
C GLY A 205 -2.72 -5.28 -6.82
N THR A 206 -3.44 -5.05 -5.71
CA THR A 206 -4.84 -4.57 -5.71
C THR A 206 -4.93 -3.25 -4.97
N ILE A 207 -5.77 -2.34 -5.46
CA ILE A 207 -6.03 -1.07 -4.78
C ILE A 207 -7.24 -1.15 -3.84
N THR A 208 -7.19 -0.43 -2.72
CA THR A 208 -8.35 -0.23 -1.85
C THR A 208 -8.27 1.12 -1.13
N PRO A 209 -9.39 1.84 -0.95
CA PRO A 209 -9.43 3.02 -0.10
C PRO A 209 -9.49 2.67 1.40
N SER A 210 -9.78 1.42 1.77
CA SER A 210 -10.12 1.05 3.15
C SER A 210 -8.93 0.50 3.95
N ALA A 211 -8.67 1.12 5.10
CA ALA A 211 -7.68 0.65 6.07
C ALA A 211 -8.07 -0.67 6.76
N LEU A 212 -9.35 -1.06 6.70
CA LEU A 212 -9.81 -2.37 7.17
C LEU A 212 -9.62 -3.43 6.08
N ALA A 213 -9.93 -3.10 4.82
CA ALA A 213 -9.85 -4.06 3.72
C ALA A 213 -8.42 -4.43 3.34
N VAL A 214 -7.46 -3.51 3.51
CA VAL A 214 -6.05 -3.74 3.14
C VAL A 214 -5.44 -4.95 3.82
N ARG A 215 -5.84 -5.26 5.07
CA ARG A 215 -5.40 -6.47 5.78
C ARG A 215 -5.87 -7.73 5.07
N ASN A 216 -7.14 -7.78 4.66
CA ASN A 216 -7.69 -8.94 3.95
C ASN A 216 -7.07 -9.12 2.57
N LEU A 217 -6.65 -8.02 1.92
CA LEU A 217 -5.97 -8.08 0.63
C LEU A 217 -4.51 -8.53 0.74
N SER A 218 -3.81 -8.14 1.80
CA SER A 218 -2.39 -8.48 2.01
C SER A 218 -2.18 -9.84 2.72
N PHE A 219 -3.14 -10.33 3.52
CA PHE A 219 -3.04 -11.57 4.31
C PHE A 219 -3.95 -12.69 3.83
N LYS A 220 -3.99 -12.96 2.52
CA LYS A 220 -4.63 -14.20 2.04
C LYS A 220 -3.80 -15.40 2.47
N LEU A 221 -4.41 -16.39 3.12
CA LEU A 221 -3.70 -17.56 3.63
C LEU A 221 -2.90 -18.31 2.55
N THR A 222 -3.36 -18.27 1.30
CA THR A 222 -2.74 -18.92 0.15
C THR A 222 -1.54 -18.18 -0.44
N ASP A 223 -1.35 -16.91 -0.11
CA ASP A 223 -0.27 -16.11 -0.69
C ASP A 223 1.02 -16.33 0.11
N ARG A 224 2.11 -16.73 -0.56
CA ARG A 224 3.42 -16.87 0.11
C ARG A 224 3.98 -15.53 0.59
N TYR A 225 3.78 -14.50 -0.22
CA TYR A 225 4.29 -13.17 0.00
C TYR A 225 3.17 -12.22 0.42
N ALA A 226 3.52 -11.19 1.20
CA ALA A 226 2.58 -10.13 1.52
C ALA A 226 3.27 -8.77 1.47
N TYR A 227 2.60 -7.79 0.86
CA TYR A 227 2.95 -6.40 1.02
C TYR A 227 1.70 -5.52 0.96
N TYR A 228 1.81 -4.33 1.54
CA TYR A 228 0.98 -3.22 1.12
C TYR A 228 1.76 -1.91 1.16
N CYS A 229 1.33 -0.97 0.35
CA CYS A 229 1.84 0.39 0.28
C CYS A 229 0.71 1.35 0.58
N LYS A 230 0.87 2.21 1.59
CA LYS A 230 -0.02 3.34 1.84
C LYS A 230 0.44 4.52 1.00
N VAL A 231 -0.50 5.18 0.33
CA VAL A 231 -0.28 6.46 -0.35
C VAL A 231 -1.27 7.45 0.22
N GLN A 232 -0.77 8.60 0.68
CA GLN A 232 -1.58 9.68 1.25
C GLN A 232 -1.19 11.01 0.64
N PHE A 233 -2.19 11.80 0.28
CA PHE A 233 -2.08 13.20 -0.08
C PHE A 233 -2.61 14.05 1.07
N SER A 234 -1.80 15.00 1.52
CA SER A 234 -2.19 15.99 2.53
C SER A 234 -2.17 17.36 1.87
N TYR A 235 -3.30 18.06 1.95
CA TYR A 235 -3.50 19.36 1.36
C TYR A 235 -3.92 20.35 2.44
N ARG A 236 -3.35 21.55 2.38
CA ARG A 236 -3.65 22.62 3.32
C ARG A 236 -3.86 23.90 2.52
N VAL A 237 -5.01 24.53 2.72
CA VAL A 237 -5.39 25.76 2.02
C VAL A 237 -6.20 26.67 2.92
N ARG A 238 -6.05 27.99 2.74
CA ARG A 238 -6.95 28.98 3.34
C ARG A 238 -8.15 29.14 2.42
N GLU A 239 -9.13 28.27 2.60
CA GLU A 239 -10.38 28.25 1.83
C GLU A 239 -11.41 27.42 2.61
N GLN A 240 -12.70 27.64 2.33
CA GLN A 240 -13.79 26.88 2.95
C GLN A 240 -13.77 25.40 2.50
N PRO A 241 -14.16 24.46 3.38
CA PRO A 241 -14.20 23.01 3.09
C PRO A 241 -14.82 22.62 1.75
N GLU A 242 -15.95 23.24 1.39
CA GLU A 242 -16.75 22.93 0.20
C GLU A 242 -16.02 23.28 -1.10
N ILE A 243 -15.19 24.31 -1.08
CA ILE A 243 -14.38 24.73 -2.23
C ILE A 243 -13.05 23.98 -2.22
N ALA A 244 -12.41 23.87 -1.05
CA ALA A 244 -11.13 23.22 -0.86
C ALA A 244 -11.13 21.75 -1.34
N ILE A 245 -12.22 21.01 -1.11
CA ILE A 245 -12.33 19.62 -1.59
C ILE A 245 -12.33 19.50 -3.11
N THR A 246 -12.93 20.46 -3.82
CA THR A 246 -12.93 20.47 -5.30
C THR A 246 -11.52 20.77 -5.83
N MET A 247 -10.81 21.69 -5.17
CA MET A 247 -9.40 21.97 -5.50
C MET A 247 -8.53 20.73 -5.26
N PHE A 248 -8.73 20.06 -4.12
CA PHE A 248 -8.03 18.82 -3.77
C PHE A 248 -8.26 17.73 -4.83
N ASP A 249 -9.51 17.48 -5.22
CA ASP A 249 -9.83 16.45 -6.21
C ASP A 249 -9.08 16.65 -7.52
N GLN A 250 -9.01 17.89 -8.00
CA GLN A 250 -8.33 18.21 -9.25
C GLN A 250 -6.81 18.05 -9.12
N LEU A 251 -6.22 18.58 -8.05
CA LEU A 251 -4.79 18.49 -7.80
C LEU A 251 -4.33 17.04 -7.54
N ALA A 252 -5.07 16.30 -6.72
CA ALA A 252 -4.77 14.91 -6.40
C ALA A 252 -4.91 14.01 -7.63
N SER A 253 -5.93 14.22 -8.48
CA SER A 253 -6.09 13.47 -9.73
C SER A 253 -4.91 13.69 -10.69
N ASP A 254 -4.51 14.95 -10.88
CA ASP A 254 -3.40 15.30 -11.77
C ASP A 254 -2.05 14.76 -11.27
N LEU A 255 -1.75 14.94 -9.98
CA LEU A 255 -0.53 14.39 -9.39
C LEU A 255 -0.52 12.87 -9.45
N LEU A 256 -1.63 12.22 -9.12
CA LEU A 256 -1.75 10.76 -9.12
C LEU A 256 -1.57 10.16 -10.52
N GLN A 257 -2.05 10.84 -11.57
CA GLN A 257 -1.86 10.43 -12.95
C GLN A 257 -0.38 10.20 -13.29
N SER A 258 0.51 11.07 -12.79
CA SER A 258 1.95 10.98 -13.01
C SER A 258 2.67 10.13 -11.96
N LEU A 259 2.21 10.18 -10.70
CA LEU A 259 2.83 9.50 -9.57
C LEU A 259 2.63 7.98 -9.63
N LEU A 260 1.42 7.51 -9.95
CA LEU A 260 1.07 6.10 -9.83
C LEU A 260 1.98 5.18 -10.65
N PRO A 261 2.22 5.40 -11.95
CA PRO A 261 3.15 4.57 -12.71
C PRO A 261 4.58 4.57 -12.13
N GLN A 262 5.06 5.74 -11.68
CA GLN A 262 6.39 5.88 -11.08
C GLN A 262 6.49 5.16 -9.73
N LEU A 263 5.44 5.18 -8.92
CA LEU A 263 5.36 4.40 -7.68
C LEU A 263 5.35 2.90 -7.99
N MET A 264 4.57 2.46 -8.98
CA MET A 264 4.54 1.06 -9.37
C MET A 264 5.88 0.54 -9.89
N ARG A 265 6.75 1.42 -10.42
CA ARG A 265 8.15 1.08 -10.74
C ARG A 265 8.93 0.65 -9.49
N SER A 266 8.80 1.38 -8.38
CA SER A 266 9.47 1.09 -7.11
C SER A 266 8.87 -0.12 -6.39
N LEU A 267 7.54 -0.28 -6.45
CA LEU A 267 6.84 -1.41 -5.83
C LEU A 267 7.15 -2.75 -6.51
N PRO A 268 6.94 -3.88 -5.81
CA PRO A 268 7.12 -5.20 -6.40
C PRO A 268 6.25 -5.43 -7.62
N ASP A 269 6.79 -6.10 -8.64
CA ASP A 269 6.03 -6.54 -9.81
C ASP A 269 5.14 -7.74 -9.42
N TRP A 270 3.99 -7.44 -8.83
CA TRP A 270 3.11 -8.45 -8.25
C TRP A 270 2.67 -9.54 -9.24
N PRO A 271 2.29 -9.24 -10.48
CA PRO A 271 1.96 -10.29 -11.46
C PRO A 271 3.08 -11.32 -11.68
N ALA A 272 4.35 -10.88 -11.65
CA ALA A 272 5.50 -11.77 -11.78
C ALA A 272 5.67 -12.66 -10.52
N LEU A 273 5.39 -12.12 -9.33
CA LEU A 273 5.47 -12.87 -8.08
C LEU A 273 4.31 -13.87 -7.92
N GLU A 274 3.09 -13.44 -8.24
CA GLU A 274 1.88 -14.24 -8.15
C GLU A 274 1.95 -15.44 -9.12
N SER A 275 2.49 -15.25 -10.32
CA SER A 275 2.70 -16.34 -11.30
C SER A 275 3.79 -17.34 -10.88
N GLN A 276 4.87 -16.89 -10.23
CA GLN A 276 5.91 -17.78 -9.69
C GLN A 276 5.46 -18.55 -8.44
N SER A 277 4.50 -18.00 -7.69
CA SER A 277 3.99 -18.62 -6.45
C SER A 277 3.02 -19.78 -6.69
N LEU A 278 2.53 -19.94 -7.93
CA LEU A 278 1.74 -21.11 -8.31
C LEU A 278 2.66 -22.30 -8.55
N PRO A 279 2.38 -23.47 -7.97
CA PRO A 279 3.08 -24.68 -8.37
C PRO A 279 2.84 -24.90 -9.87
N SER A 280 3.91 -25.21 -10.61
CA SER A 280 3.82 -25.74 -11.97
C SER A 280 2.73 -26.80 -11.98
N ALA A 281 1.60 -26.52 -12.63
CA ALA A 281 0.58 -27.51 -12.85
C ALA A 281 1.28 -28.74 -13.42
N VAL A 282 1.14 -29.86 -12.70
CA VAL A 282 1.70 -31.16 -13.04
C VAL A 282 1.61 -31.35 -14.54
N SER A 283 2.76 -31.48 -15.19
CA SER A 283 2.86 -31.99 -16.55
C SER A 283 2.32 -33.42 -16.55
N SER A 284 1.01 -33.58 -16.74
CA SER A 284 0.40 -34.86 -17.05
C SER A 284 0.57 -35.10 -18.54
N SER A 285 1.71 -35.69 -18.89
CA SER A 285 1.86 -36.54 -20.07
C SER A 285 1.17 -37.89 -19.82
#